data_AF-A0A1H6VYY0-F1
#
_entry.id   AF-A0A1H6VYY0-F1
#
_cell.length_a   1.000
_cell.length_b   1.000
_cell.length_c   1.000
_cell.angle_alpha   90.00
_cell.angle_beta   90.00
_cell.angle_gamma   90.00
#
_symmetry.space_group_name_H-M   'P 1'
#
loop_
_entity.id
_entity.type
_entity.pdbx_description
1 polymer ?
#
loop_
_entity_poly.entity_id
_entity_poly.type
_entity_poly.pdbx_seq_one_letter_code
_entity_poly.pdbx_strand_id
1 'polypeptide(L)'
;MRYIIAFCITCLGSFAACAQTVTINSGTTWSIPSLSSTITKAGKNYEHIETSSASQTLLKVNALIGWTLTAHLSTTSNWDSSLKLYVQRTGNGTGIAILSGGTTYMQLTTTPQVFFTGLLNLLAHRDNIPIQYKIEGLSVMLPVKTYTATITYTISGL
;
A
#
# COMPACT_ATOMS: atom_id res chain seq x y z
N MET A 1 9.04 -50.22 19.77
CA MET A 1 7.80 -49.40 19.86
C MET A 1 8.04 -47.94 20.26
N ARG A 2 8.89 -47.62 21.26
CA ARG A 2 9.16 -46.21 21.68
C ARG A 2 9.69 -45.28 20.57
N TYR A 3 10.55 -45.77 19.68
CA TYR A 3 11.13 -44.95 18.59
C TYR A 3 10.15 -44.69 17.42
N ILE A 4 9.12 -45.53 17.26
CA ILE A 4 8.10 -45.36 16.22
C ILE A 4 7.13 -44.23 16.60
N ILE A 5 6.82 -44.09 17.89
CA ILE A 5 5.96 -43.03 18.41
C ILE A 5 6.65 -41.66 18.29
N ALA A 6 7.96 -41.59 18.58
CA ALA A 6 8.74 -40.35 18.43
C ALA A 6 8.84 -39.90 16.96
N PHE A 7 8.98 -40.84 16.01
CA PHE A 7 9.02 -40.56 14.57
C PHE A 7 7.66 -40.05 14.04
N CYS A 8 6.55 -40.61 14.51
CA CYS A 8 5.21 -40.11 14.16
C CYS A 8 4.96 -38.69 14.69
N ILE A 9 5.41 -38.35 15.90
CA ILE A 9 5.23 -36.99 16.48
C ILE A 9 6.02 -35.93 15.69
N THR A 10 7.21 -36.26 15.17
CA THR A 10 7.97 -35.34 14.31
C THR A 10 7.38 -35.15 12.91
N CYS A 11 6.69 -36.16 12.37
CA CYS A 11 5.98 -36.03 11.08
C CYS A 11 4.63 -35.30 11.19
N LEU A 12 3.98 -35.29 12.36
CA LEU A 12 2.77 -34.50 12.62
C LEU A 12 3.04 -33.01 12.91
N GLY A 13 4.30 -32.61 13.10
CA GLY A 13 4.67 -31.22 13.39
C GLY A 13 4.95 -30.35 12.15
N SER A 14 5.08 -30.95 10.96
CA SER A 14 5.33 -30.21 9.72
C SER A 14 4.03 -29.78 9.05
N PHE A 15 3.27 -28.90 9.71
CA PHE A 15 2.24 -28.14 9.02
C PHE A 15 2.94 -27.13 8.11
N ALA A 16 2.76 -27.27 6.80
CA ALA A 16 3.14 -26.23 5.85
C ALA A 16 2.25 -25.01 6.12
N ALA A 17 2.78 -24.01 6.82
CA ALA A 17 2.12 -22.72 6.92
C ALA A 17 2.03 -22.12 5.51
N CYS A 18 0.81 -21.93 5.01
CA CYS A 18 0.60 -21.27 3.72
C CYS A 18 1.02 -19.80 3.87
N ALA A 19 2.14 -19.42 3.25
CA ALA A 19 2.63 -18.05 3.31
C ALA A 19 1.69 -17.11 2.55
N GLN A 20 1.27 -16.05 3.21
CA GLN A 20 0.52 -14.96 2.59
C GLN A 20 1.48 -14.04 1.86
N THR A 21 1.08 -13.54 0.69
CA THR A 21 1.91 -12.64 -0.10
C THR A 21 1.13 -11.46 -0.61
N VAL A 22 1.81 -10.31 -0.60
CA VAL A 22 1.41 -9.12 -1.35
C VAL A 22 2.55 -8.78 -2.30
N THR A 23 2.23 -8.56 -3.57
CA THR A 23 3.20 -8.19 -4.60
C THR A 23 2.71 -6.98 -5.39
N ILE A 24 3.65 -6.18 -5.87
CA ILE A 24 3.36 -5.07 -6.79
C ILE A 24 3.58 -5.60 -8.21
N ASN A 25 2.50 -5.73 -8.98
CA ASN A 25 2.55 -6.18 -10.37
C ASN A 25 3.12 -5.09 -11.29
N SER A 26 2.80 -3.82 -11.01
CA SER A 26 3.30 -2.66 -11.77
C SER A 26 3.22 -1.37 -10.95
N GLY A 27 3.96 -0.35 -11.38
CA GLY A 27 3.79 0.99 -10.85
C GLY A 27 4.48 1.22 -9.50
N THR A 28 5.75 0.82 -9.40
CA THR A 28 6.55 0.91 -8.18
C THR A 28 6.99 2.34 -7.83
N THR A 29 6.96 3.25 -8.79
CA THR A 29 7.40 4.63 -8.61
C THR A 29 6.34 5.59 -9.14
N TRP A 30 6.13 6.69 -8.43
CA TRP A 30 5.38 7.85 -8.89
C TRP A 30 6.26 9.08 -8.67
N SER A 31 6.51 9.82 -9.75
CA SER A 31 7.19 11.11 -9.71
C SER A 31 6.22 12.20 -10.13
N ILE A 32 6.21 13.29 -9.37
CA ILE A 32 5.52 14.50 -9.75
C ILE A 32 6.53 15.33 -10.53
N PRO A 33 6.28 15.64 -11.81
CA PRO A 33 7.16 16.53 -12.56
C PRO A 33 7.20 17.92 -11.89
N SER A 34 8.21 18.72 -12.21
CA SER A 34 8.30 20.11 -11.76
C SER A 34 6.94 20.80 -11.88
N LEU A 35 6.43 21.33 -10.76
CA LEU A 35 5.11 21.95 -10.69
C LEU A 35 5.00 23.02 -11.78
N SER A 36 4.11 22.80 -12.75
CA SER A 36 3.97 23.64 -13.93
C SER A 36 3.20 24.93 -13.66
N SER A 37 2.66 25.11 -12.45
CA SER A 37 1.87 26.27 -12.08
C SER A 37 2.78 27.49 -11.93
N THR A 38 2.75 28.35 -12.95
CA THR A 38 3.35 29.68 -12.89
C THR A 38 2.68 30.44 -11.73
N ILE A 39 3.45 30.75 -10.69
CA ILE A 39 2.97 31.64 -9.62
C ILE A 39 2.97 33.04 -10.18
N THR A 40 1.81 33.47 -10.68
CA THR A 40 1.65 34.74 -11.39
C THR A 40 1.55 35.96 -10.46
N LYS A 41 1.55 35.76 -9.14
CA LYS A 41 1.41 36.85 -8.15
C LYS A 41 2.22 36.59 -6.89
N ALA A 42 2.95 37.61 -6.43
CA ALA A 42 3.64 37.57 -5.14
C ALA A 42 2.65 37.30 -3.98
N GLY A 43 3.05 36.44 -3.04
CA GLY A 43 2.24 36.06 -1.87
C GLY A 43 1.19 34.97 -2.12
N LYS A 44 1.11 34.39 -3.33
CA LYS A 44 0.30 33.20 -3.61
C LYS A 44 1.13 31.92 -3.43
N ASN A 45 0.49 30.88 -2.90
CA ASN A 45 1.08 29.56 -2.77
C ASN A 45 0.66 28.66 -3.94
N TYR A 46 1.31 27.51 -4.09
CA TYR A 46 0.74 26.40 -4.82
C TYR A 46 -0.51 25.91 -4.06
N GLU A 47 -1.71 26.24 -4.51
CA GLU A 47 -2.92 25.52 -4.09
C GLU A 47 -2.96 24.20 -4.85
N HIS A 48 -2.04 23.31 -4.52
CA HIS A 48 -1.71 22.21 -5.41
C HIS A 48 -1.86 20.86 -4.71
N ILE A 49 -2.93 20.20 -5.09
CA ILE A 49 -3.19 18.80 -4.83
C ILE A 49 -2.74 18.05 -6.07
N GLU A 50 -1.80 17.13 -5.91
CA GLU A 50 -1.36 16.28 -7.01
C GLU A 50 -1.87 14.87 -6.81
N THR A 51 -2.42 14.30 -7.88
CA THR A 51 -3.01 12.98 -7.85
C THR A 51 -2.37 12.12 -8.93
N SER A 52 -1.95 10.91 -8.57
CA SER A 52 -1.42 9.96 -9.53
C SER A 52 -2.52 9.44 -10.47
N SER A 53 -2.12 8.66 -11.48
CA SER A 53 -3.09 7.87 -12.24
C SER A 53 -3.92 6.97 -11.31
N ALA A 54 -5.18 6.70 -11.69
CA ALA A 54 -6.09 5.90 -10.87
C ALA A 54 -5.59 4.47 -10.62
N SER A 55 -4.75 3.95 -11.51
CA SER A 55 -4.10 2.64 -11.41
C SER A 55 -2.58 2.78 -11.33
N GLN A 56 -2.10 3.74 -10.53
CA GLN A 56 -0.68 4.04 -10.42
C GLN A 56 0.13 2.84 -9.94
N THR A 57 -0.38 2.08 -8.98
CA THR A 57 0.21 0.82 -8.54
C THR A 57 -0.84 -0.28 -8.65
N LEU A 58 -0.44 -1.44 -9.15
CA LEU A 58 -1.29 -2.63 -9.19
C LEU A 58 -0.82 -3.64 -8.15
N LEU A 59 -1.63 -3.90 -7.14
CA LEU A 59 -1.34 -4.91 -6.12
C LEU A 59 -1.94 -6.27 -6.48
N LYS A 60 -1.20 -7.32 -6.13
CA LYS A 60 -1.67 -8.70 -6.09
C LYS A 60 -1.59 -9.20 -4.65
N VAL A 61 -2.65 -9.86 -4.22
CA VAL A 61 -2.74 -10.46 -2.88
C VAL A 61 -3.06 -11.94 -3.02
N ASN A 62 -2.31 -12.76 -2.28
CA ASN A 62 -2.59 -14.18 -2.10
C ASN A 62 -2.60 -14.51 -0.59
N ALA A 63 -3.78 -14.75 -0.03
CA ALA A 63 -3.97 -15.06 1.40
C ALA A 63 -5.32 -15.75 1.66
N LEU A 64 -5.34 -16.80 2.50
CA LEU A 64 -6.37 -17.85 2.52
C LEU A 64 -7.77 -17.47 3.06
N ILE A 65 -7.94 -17.07 4.31
CA ILE A 65 -9.31 -16.96 4.87
C ILE A 65 -9.70 -15.51 4.99
N GLY A 66 -9.00 -14.81 5.87
CA GLY A 66 -9.24 -13.42 6.19
C GLY A 66 -7.92 -12.72 6.34
N TRP A 67 -7.75 -11.61 5.63
CA TRP A 67 -6.51 -10.86 5.62
C TRP A 67 -6.75 -9.37 5.70
N THR A 68 -5.76 -8.69 6.23
CA THR A 68 -5.70 -7.25 6.39
C THR A 68 -4.44 -6.77 5.67
N LEU A 69 -4.62 -5.75 4.83
CA LEU A 69 -3.50 -5.01 4.27
C LEU A 69 -3.32 -3.72 5.07
N THR A 70 -2.15 -3.54 5.64
CA THR A 70 -1.74 -2.28 6.26
C THR A 70 -0.80 -1.51 5.35
N ALA A 71 -0.86 -0.18 5.38
CA ALA A 71 0.04 0.70 4.65
C ALA A 71 0.64 1.75 5.59
N HIS A 72 1.90 2.12 5.35
CA HIS A 72 2.58 3.24 6.03
C HIS A 72 3.75 3.77 5.20
N LEU A 73 4.27 4.93 5.60
CA LEU A 73 5.54 5.48 5.13
C LEU A 73 6.68 4.82 5.90
N SER A 74 7.59 4.10 5.22
CA SER A 74 8.67 3.36 5.87
C SER A 74 10.02 4.05 5.79
N THR A 75 10.37 4.60 4.63
CA THR A 75 11.60 5.36 4.44
C THR A 75 11.29 6.70 3.79
N THR A 76 11.86 7.76 4.33
CA THR A 76 11.66 9.11 3.84
C THR A 76 12.99 9.83 3.77
N SER A 77 13.29 10.44 2.63
CA SER A 77 14.44 11.33 2.46
C SER A 77 13.91 12.74 2.20
N ASN A 78 14.39 13.68 3.01
CA ASN A 78 14.01 15.10 2.94
C ASN A 78 12.52 15.41 3.13
N TRP A 79 11.68 14.42 3.45
CA TRP A 79 10.22 14.58 3.57
C TRP A 79 9.84 15.64 4.60
N ASP A 80 9.03 16.60 4.18
CA ASP A 80 8.58 17.71 5.03
C ASP A 80 7.28 17.37 5.75
N SER A 81 7.10 17.84 6.98
CA SER A 81 5.89 17.64 7.77
C SER A 81 4.63 18.30 7.18
N SER A 82 4.80 19.33 6.35
CA SER A 82 3.70 19.95 5.61
C SER A 82 3.20 19.09 4.45
N LEU A 83 4.03 18.17 3.93
CA LEU A 83 3.66 17.25 2.86
C LEU A 83 2.89 16.06 3.43
N LYS A 84 1.66 15.89 2.94
CA LYS A 84 0.76 14.80 3.33
C LYS A 84 0.56 13.87 2.15
N LEU A 85 0.92 12.61 2.30
CA LEU A 85 0.69 11.57 1.29
C LEU A 85 -0.55 10.77 1.65
N TYR A 86 -1.39 10.51 0.68
CA TYR A 86 -2.63 9.77 0.81
C TYR A 86 -2.66 8.61 -0.17
N VAL A 87 -3.38 7.56 0.20
CA VAL A 87 -3.60 6.37 -0.65
C VAL A 87 -5.07 5.98 -0.68
N GLN A 88 -5.55 5.51 -1.83
CA GLN A 88 -6.84 4.84 -1.97
C GLN A 88 -6.78 3.72 -3.00
N ARG A 89 -7.71 2.79 -2.90
CA ARG A 89 -8.07 1.85 -3.96
C ARG A 89 -9.12 2.51 -4.85
N THR A 90 -8.92 2.43 -6.16
CA THR A 90 -9.90 2.92 -7.15
C THR A 90 -10.76 1.81 -7.72
N GLY A 91 -10.50 0.57 -7.30
CA GLY A 91 -11.22 -0.62 -7.75
C GLY A 91 -10.83 -1.85 -6.94
N ASN A 92 -11.41 -2.99 -7.31
CA ASN A 92 -11.19 -4.27 -6.62
C ASN A 92 -10.23 -5.21 -7.36
N GLY A 93 -9.85 -4.88 -8.60
CA GLY A 93 -9.10 -5.80 -9.46
C GLY A 93 -9.93 -7.03 -9.86
N THR A 94 -9.26 -8.13 -10.17
CA THR A 94 -9.85 -9.39 -10.63
C THR A 94 -9.66 -10.50 -9.61
N GLY A 95 -10.64 -11.39 -9.44
CA GLY A 95 -10.61 -12.49 -8.46
C GLY A 95 -11.93 -12.63 -7.71
N ILE A 96 -12.01 -13.60 -6.79
CA ILE A 96 -13.25 -13.90 -6.04
C ILE A 96 -13.21 -13.45 -4.57
N ALA A 97 -12.05 -13.01 -4.07
CA ALA A 97 -11.92 -12.48 -2.70
C ALA A 97 -12.72 -11.17 -2.54
N ILE A 98 -13.54 -11.08 -1.50
CA ILE A 98 -14.35 -9.88 -1.22
C ILE A 98 -13.46 -8.86 -0.51
N LEU A 99 -13.42 -7.61 -0.99
CA LEU A 99 -12.62 -6.53 -0.40
C LEU A 99 -13.50 -5.54 0.36
N SER A 100 -13.02 -5.01 1.48
CA SER A 100 -13.69 -3.98 2.27
C SER A 100 -12.72 -2.87 2.71
N GLY A 101 -13.18 -1.62 2.70
CA GLY A 101 -12.39 -0.44 3.10
C GLY A 101 -11.39 0.06 2.05
N GLY A 102 -10.74 1.20 2.30
CA GLY A 102 -9.69 1.73 1.43
C GLY A 102 -10.17 2.35 0.12
N THR A 103 -11.47 2.60 -0.08
CA THR A 103 -12.02 3.29 -1.28
C THR A 103 -12.04 4.81 -1.17
N THR A 104 -11.54 5.35 -0.05
CA THR A 104 -11.39 6.77 0.21
C THR A 104 -9.94 7.05 0.55
N TYR A 105 -9.44 8.24 0.21
CA TYR A 105 -8.10 8.66 0.57
C TYR A 105 -7.84 8.58 2.08
N MET A 106 -6.92 7.71 2.46
CA MET A 106 -6.37 7.60 3.79
C MET A 106 -5.00 8.27 3.83
N GLN A 107 -4.79 9.18 4.77
CA GLN A 107 -3.46 9.79 4.98
C GLN A 107 -2.51 8.73 5.50
N LEU A 108 -1.36 8.58 4.84
CA LEU A 108 -0.27 7.73 5.28
C LEU A 108 0.56 8.45 6.33
N THR A 109 0.84 7.72 7.41
CA THR A 109 1.77 8.13 8.47
C THR A 109 2.93 7.14 8.54
N THR A 110 3.89 7.36 9.43
CA THR A 110 4.98 6.40 9.70
C THR A 110 4.51 5.18 10.49
N THR A 111 3.29 5.20 11.03
CA THR A 111 2.69 4.07 11.74
C THR A 111 1.86 3.22 10.78
N PRO A 112 1.97 1.88 10.80
CA PRO A 112 1.10 0.98 10.06
C PRO A 112 -0.39 1.25 10.35
N GLN A 113 -1.14 1.56 9.30
CA GLN A 113 -2.59 1.79 9.37
C GLN A 113 -3.31 0.76 8.50
N VAL A 114 -4.47 0.28 8.98
CA VAL A 114 -5.33 -0.61 8.19
C VAL A 114 -5.81 0.12 6.95
N PHE A 115 -5.44 -0.39 5.79
CA PHE A 115 -5.83 0.19 4.51
C PHE A 115 -7.10 -0.46 3.98
N PHE A 116 -7.13 -1.79 3.88
CA PHE A 116 -8.32 -2.55 3.52
C PHE A 116 -8.17 -4.01 3.95
N THR A 117 -9.29 -4.73 3.94
CA THR A 117 -9.34 -6.16 4.29
C THR A 117 -9.91 -6.98 3.15
N GLY A 118 -9.64 -8.29 3.20
CA GLY A 118 -10.22 -9.26 2.29
C GLY A 118 -10.69 -10.53 2.99
N LEU A 119 -11.71 -11.18 2.41
CA LEU A 119 -12.30 -12.43 2.88
C LEU A 119 -12.51 -13.42 1.72
N LEU A 120 -12.47 -14.72 2.03
CA LEU A 120 -12.75 -15.87 1.16
C LEU A 120 -11.67 -16.15 0.11
N ASN A 121 -10.71 -17.02 0.44
CA ASN A 121 -9.72 -17.59 -0.48
C ASN A 121 -9.38 -19.03 -0.08
N LEU A 122 -10.33 -19.94 -0.26
CA LEU A 122 -9.93 -21.35 -0.33
C LEU A 122 -9.05 -21.62 -1.57
N LEU A 123 -9.12 -20.79 -2.63
CA LEU A 123 -8.27 -20.78 -3.85
C LEU A 123 -8.22 -19.41 -4.60
N ALA A 124 -8.71 -18.33 -3.98
CA ALA A 124 -8.91 -16.98 -4.52
C ALA A 124 -7.77 -15.97 -4.32
N HIS A 125 -6.89 -15.80 -5.30
CA HIS A 125 -6.08 -14.59 -5.36
C HIS A 125 -6.96 -13.36 -5.70
N ARG A 126 -6.44 -12.18 -5.38
CA ARG A 126 -6.94 -10.93 -5.95
C ARG A 126 -5.80 -10.25 -6.70
N ASP A 127 -5.97 -10.11 -8.00
CA ASP A 127 -4.98 -9.53 -8.91
C ASP A 127 -5.37 -8.13 -9.32
N ASN A 128 -4.36 -7.31 -9.63
CA ASN A 128 -4.51 -6.00 -10.24
C ASN A 128 -5.44 -5.06 -9.45
N ILE A 129 -5.34 -5.06 -8.12
CA ILE A 129 -6.04 -4.10 -7.27
C ILE A 129 -5.42 -2.72 -7.57
N PRO A 130 -6.16 -1.77 -8.17
CA PRO A 130 -5.60 -0.50 -8.58
C PRO A 130 -5.54 0.47 -7.41
N ILE A 131 -4.35 1.03 -7.19
CA ILE A 131 -4.04 1.97 -6.13
C ILE A 131 -3.71 3.33 -6.74
N GLN A 132 -4.22 4.38 -6.11
CA GLN A 132 -3.99 5.77 -6.45
C GLN A 132 -3.44 6.52 -5.24
N TYR A 133 -2.53 7.45 -5.52
CA TYR A 133 -1.92 8.33 -4.53
C TYR A 133 -2.36 9.75 -4.72
N LYS A 134 -2.34 10.51 -3.63
CA LYS A 134 -2.56 11.95 -3.62
C LYS A 134 -1.55 12.60 -2.68
N ILE A 135 -0.94 13.70 -3.08
CA ILE A 135 -0.12 14.51 -2.19
C ILE A 135 -0.76 15.89 -2.01
N GLU A 136 -0.70 16.38 -0.79
CA GLU A 136 -1.16 17.72 -0.41
C GLU A 136 -0.06 18.45 0.36
N GLY A 137 -0.16 19.77 0.43
CA GLY A 137 0.80 20.62 1.16
C GLY A 137 2.01 21.06 0.34
N LEU A 138 1.98 20.86 -0.98
CA LEU A 138 2.96 21.44 -1.89
C LEU A 138 2.92 22.97 -1.75
N SER A 139 4.08 23.59 -1.52
CA SER A 139 4.17 25.01 -1.18
C SER A 139 5.46 25.64 -1.69
N VAL A 140 5.42 26.93 -2.03
CA VAL A 140 6.65 27.71 -2.32
C VAL A 140 7.57 27.84 -1.13
N MET A 141 7.02 27.66 0.07
CA MET A 141 7.78 27.72 1.31
C MET A 141 8.59 26.43 1.54
N LEU A 142 8.31 25.36 0.79
CA LEU A 142 9.13 24.16 0.83
C LEU A 142 10.50 24.47 0.22
N PRO A 143 11.59 24.08 0.89
CA PRO A 143 12.93 24.16 0.30
C PRO A 143 12.99 23.47 -1.06
N VAL A 144 13.75 24.03 -1.99
CA VAL A 144 13.96 23.44 -3.32
C VAL A 144 14.91 22.25 -3.19
N LYS A 145 14.33 21.06 -3.04
CA LYS A 145 15.05 19.78 -2.94
C LYS A 145 14.17 18.63 -3.43
N THR A 146 14.78 17.48 -3.66
CA THR A 146 14.05 16.25 -3.96
C THR A 146 13.52 15.62 -2.67
N TYR A 147 12.21 15.43 -2.62
CA TYR A 147 11.49 14.75 -1.54
C TYR A 147 11.17 13.32 -1.99
N THR A 148 11.55 12.33 -1.18
CA THR A 148 11.29 10.92 -1.50
C THR A 148 10.64 10.24 -0.30
N ALA A 149 9.61 9.44 -0.54
CA ALA A 149 9.00 8.57 0.46
C ALA A 149 8.71 7.20 -0.14
N THR A 150 8.88 6.15 0.67
CA THR A 150 8.53 4.77 0.33
C THR A 150 7.29 4.38 1.10
N ILE A 151 6.29 3.89 0.37
CA ILE A 151 5.07 3.31 0.95
C ILE A 151 5.30 1.81 1.08
N THR A 152 5.12 1.28 2.28
CA THR A 152 5.22 -0.16 2.55
C THR A 152 3.84 -0.74 2.83
N TYR A 153 3.49 -1.76 2.06
CA TYR A 153 2.31 -2.59 2.27
C TYR A 153 2.69 -3.86 3.00
N THR A 154 1.93 -4.21 4.03
CA THR A 154 2.12 -5.46 4.79
C THR A 154 0.79 -6.19 4.82
N ILE A 155 0.84 -7.48 4.54
CA ILE A 155 -0.31 -8.38 4.65
C ILE A 155 -0.19 -9.21 5.92
N SER A 156 -1.30 -9.36 6.61
CA SER A 156 -1.45 -10.26 7.76
C SER A 156 -2.84 -10.89 7.76
N GLY A 157 -3.00 -12.07 8.35
CA GLY A 157 -4.27 -12.78 8.31
C GLY A 157 -4.17 -14.23 8.76
N LEU A 158 -5.29 -14.93 8.72
CA LEU A 158 -5.42 -16.37 8.95
C LEU A 158 -5.54 -17.14 7.62
#